data_AF-A0A416K8E6-F1
#
_entry.id   AF-A0A416K8E6-F1
#
_cell.length_a   1.000
_cell.length_b   1.000
_cell.length_c   1.000
_cell.angle_alpha   90.00
_cell.angle_beta   90.00
_cell.angle_gamma   90.00
#
_symmetry.space_group_name_H-M   'P 1'
#
loop_
_entity.id
_entity.type
_entity.pdbx_description
1 polymer ?
#
loop_
_entity_poly.entity_id
_entity_poly.type
_entity_poly.pdbx_seq_one_letter_code
_entity_poly.pdbx_strand_id
1 'polypeptide(L)'
;MKKKFVAVALSAVCLLSAVGCGQQSASTASSASSVSSSVASSASASQVMDAEDYLSGISGTYVELFPEMAKSEYRNLWIDAATPLVGEDNAESATDMLLGMCMAEPYGEEAVEKYAADPDSTAFNCYFLGGVEKFVMNGDTITGLDAQGQEVFAHTYQKLDVDNENSFLFYQSEDADSGEFTYFAFAPDTMETTYHLEFRYAEDLDDLQSWYEGNYAYWNAAAIAEDYDQATMENVIELFVTENLSEAE
;
A
#
# COMPACT_ATOMS: atom_id res chain seq x y z
N MET A 1 9.87 31.34 -15.12
CA MET A 1 8.77 31.21 -14.14
C MET A 1 9.20 30.11 -13.19
N LYS A 2 9.32 30.40 -11.88
CA LYS A 2 9.72 29.38 -10.90
C LYS A 2 8.50 28.48 -10.68
N LYS A 3 8.50 27.30 -11.29
CA LYS A 3 7.48 26.27 -11.01
C LYS A 3 7.70 25.85 -9.56
N LYS A 4 6.71 26.08 -8.71
CA LYS A 4 6.68 25.52 -7.37
C LYS A 4 6.27 24.06 -7.55
N PHE A 5 7.21 23.15 -7.35
CA PHE A 5 6.88 21.73 -7.20
C PHE A 5 6.11 21.64 -5.88
N VAL A 6 4.80 21.41 -5.99
CA VAL A 6 3.99 21.04 -4.83
C VAL A 6 4.44 19.62 -4.52
N ALA A 7 4.97 19.39 -3.32
CA ALA A 7 5.17 18.04 -2.80
C ALA A 7 3.79 17.36 -2.81
N VAL A 8 3.58 16.53 -3.83
CA VAL A 8 2.46 15.62 -3.88
C VAL A 8 2.72 14.70 -2.70
N ALA A 9 1.86 14.76 -1.68
CA ALA A 9 1.81 13.72 -0.67
C ALA A 9 1.82 12.39 -1.43
N LEU A 10 2.57 11.38 -0.97
CA LEU A 10 2.28 9.99 -1.33
C LEU A 10 0.85 9.74 -0.86
N SER A 11 -0.09 10.21 -1.67
CA SER A 11 -1.48 10.00 -1.49
C SER A 11 -1.62 8.54 -1.84
N ALA A 12 -2.11 7.78 -0.85
CA ALA A 12 -2.82 6.53 -0.99
C ALA A 12 -3.95 6.65 -2.05
N VAL A 13 -3.57 6.96 -3.28
CA VAL A 13 -4.36 7.23 -4.47
C VAL A 13 -4.10 6.10 -5.48
N CYS A 14 -3.72 4.92 -5.00
CA CYS A 14 -3.94 3.67 -5.73
C CYS A 14 -5.43 3.22 -5.72
N LEU A 15 -6.34 3.97 -5.06
CA LEU A 15 -7.70 3.47 -4.73
C LEU A 15 -8.85 3.88 -5.66
N LEU A 16 -8.62 4.46 -6.85
CA LEU A 16 -9.73 4.90 -7.71
C LEU A 16 -9.57 4.56 -9.19
N SER A 17 -9.49 3.27 -9.54
CA SER A 17 -9.76 2.88 -10.94
C SER A 17 -10.30 1.46 -11.15
N ALA A 18 -11.44 1.13 -10.54
CA ALA A 18 -12.26 0.00 -11.02
C ALA A 18 -13.76 0.13 -10.71
N VAL A 19 -14.47 1.10 -11.31
CA VAL A 19 -15.91 0.93 -11.57
C VAL A 19 -16.23 1.36 -12.99
N GLY A 20 -16.38 0.35 -13.86
CA GLY A 20 -16.76 0.50 -15.25
C GLY A 20 -18.08 1.25 -15.45
N CYS A 21 -18.09 2.10 -16.47
CA CYS A 21 -19.26 2.79 -16.99
C CYS A 21 -20.42 1.83 -17.29
N GLY A 22 -21.59 2.15 -16.74
CA GLY A 22 -22.86 1.46 -17.03
C GLY A 22 -24.04 2.36 -16.70
N GLN A 23 -24.11 3.52 -17.33
CA GLN A 23 -25.19 4.49 -17.18
C GLN A 23 -26.44 4.01 -17.94
N GLN A 24 -27.54 3.71 -17.24
CA GLN A 24 -28.87 3.80 -17.84
C GLN A 24 -29.96 4.24 -16.84
N SER A 25 -30.30 5.51 -16.98
CA SER A 25 -31.57 6.23 -16.76
C SER A 25 -32.64 5.72 -15.77
N ALA A 26 -32.99 6.65 -14.88
CA ALA A 26 -34.13 6.63 -13.97
C ALA A 26 -35.51 6.49 -14.65
N SER A 27 -36.48 5.95 -13.90
CA SER A 27 -37.89 6.35 -13.96
C SER A 27 -38.62 6.05 -12.64
N THR A 28 -39.18 7.10 -12.06
CA THR A 28 -39.98 7.22 -10.83
C THR A 28 -41.35 6.54 -10.92
N ALA A 29 -41.86 5.96 -9.82
CA ALA A 29 -43.27 6.07 -9.42
C ALA A 29 -43.53 5.58 -7.97
N SER A 30 -44.15 6.47 -7.19
CA SER A 30 -44.55 6.34 -5.79
C SER A 30 -45.71 5.35 -5.56
N SER A 31 -45.84 4.82 -4.33
CA SER A 31 -47.06 4.92 -3.50
C SER A 31 -46.90 4.30 -2.11
N ALA A 32 -47.39 5.01 -1.10
CA ALA A 32 -47.41 4.68 0.31
C ALA A 32 -48.65 3.85 0.72
N SER A 33 -48.52 3.01 1.75
CA SER A 33 -49.51 2.88 2.85
C SER A 33 -49.08 1.88 3.95
N SER A 34 -48.70 2.46 5.10
CA SER A 34 -49.16 2.19 6.48
C SER A 34 -49.28 0.77 7.09
N VAL A 35 -48.57 0.66 8.24
CA VAL A 35 -48.89 0.10 9.57
C VAL A 35 -48.79 -1.40 9.92
N SER A 36 -47.93 -1.61 10.92
CA SER A 36 -48.09 -2.36 12.19
C SER A 36 -47.32 -3.67 12.41
N SER A 37 -46.27 -3.54 13.23
CA SER A 37 -45.83 -4.42 14.32
C SER A 37 -46.12 -5.92 14.28
N SER A 38 -45.08 -6.74 14.22
CA SER A 38 -44.60 -7.51 15.38
C SER A 38 -43.42 -8.42 15.02
N VAL A 39 -42.52 -8.52 16.00
CA VAL A 39 -41.34 -9.37 16.11
C VAL A 39 -41.57 -10.84 15.71
N ALA A 40 -40.68 -11.36 14.88
CA ALA A 40 -40.20 -12.73 14.97
C ALA A 40 -38.89 -12.85 14.18
N SER A 41 -37.82 -13.17 14.90
CA SER A 41 -36.54 -13.59 14.36
C SER A 41 -36.72 -14.72 13.35
N SER A 42 -36.41 -14.43 12.10
CA SER A 42 -35.65 -15.34 11.26
C SER A 42 -34.61 -14.49 10.58
N ALA A 43 -33.40 -14.46 11.14
CA ALA A 43 -32.24 -14.06 10.38
C ALA A 43 -32.21 -14.99 9.16
N SER A 44 -32.73 -14.49 8.04
CA SER A 44 -32.44 -15.05 6.75
C SER A 44 -30.94 -15.16 6.69
N ALA A 45 -30.46 -16.37 6.50
CA ALA A 45 -29.13 -16.64 6.02
C ALA A 45 -28.99 -15.90 4.68
N SER A 46 -28.67 -14.62 4.77
CA SER A 46 -28.15 -13.84 3.68
C SER A 46 -26.75 -14.36 3.51
N GLN A 47 -26.60 -15.28 2.56
CA GLN A 47 -25.35 -15.53 1.89
C GLN A 47 -24.80 -14.19 1.41
N VAL A 48 -23.99 -13.55 2.23
CA VAL A 48 -22.86 -12.78 1.74
C VAL A 48 -21.79 -13.85 1.63
N MET A 49 -21.52 -14.29 0.40
CA MET A 49 -20.24 -14.90 0.13
C MET A 49 -19.23 -13.83 0.54
N ASP A 50 -18.52 -14.03 1.66
CA ASP A 50 -17.38 -13.20 2.00
C ASP A 50 -16.54 -13.07 0.73
N ALA A 51 -16.31 -11.83 0.28
CA ALA A 51 -15.20 -11.60 -0.62
C ALA A 51 -14.00 -12.27 0.05
N GLU A 52 -13.34 -13.20 -0.66
CA GLU A 52 -12.24 -13.99 -0.10
C GLU A 52 -11.29 -13.07 0.67
N ASP A 53 -10.93 -13.45 1.89
CA ASP A 53 -10.10 -12.62 2.75
C ASP A 53 -8.82 -12.23 2.01
N TYR A 54 -8.44 -10.95 2.06
CA TYR A 54 -7.35 -10.41 1.25
C TYR A 54 -6.03 -11.17 1.50
N LEU A 55 -5.72 -11.44 2.78
CA LEU A 55 -4.51 -12.16 3.15
C LEU A 55 -4.50 -13.59 2.59
N SER A 56 -5.65 -14.25 2.55
CA SER A 56 -5.80 -15.57 1.91
C SER A 56 -5.59 -15.56 0.38
N GLY A 57 -5.76 -14.40 -0.26
CA GLY A 57 -5.60 -14.19 -1.70
C GLY A 57 -4.16 -13.84 -2.12
N ILE A 58 -3.29 -13.46 -1.19
CA ILE A 58 -1.87 -13.17 -1.48
C ILE A 58 -0.99 -14.35 -1.10
N SER A 59 -0.01 -14.65 -1.96
CA SER A 59 0.91 -15.77 -1.74
C SER A 59 2.24 -15.54 -2.43
N GLY A 60 3.29 -16.18 -1.93
CA GLY A 60 4.63 -16.12 -2.51
C GLY A 60 5.65 -15.43 -1.61
N THR A 61 6.86 -15.27 -2.12
CA THR A 61 7.94 -14.55 -1.43
C THR A 61 8.04 -13.15 -2.01
N TYR A 62 8.26 -12.16 -1.15
CA TYR A 62 8.28 -10.75 -1.50
C TYR A 62 9.57 -10.09 -0.99
N VAL A 63 10.12 -9.21 -1.81
CA VAL A 63 11.29 -8.37 -1.55
C VAL A 63 10.90 -6.90 -1.60
N GLU A 64 11.75 -6.01 -1.12
CA GLU A 64 11.50 -4.57 -1.14
C GLU A 64 11.35 -4.03 -2.57
N LEU A 65 10.28 -3.27 -2.83
CA LEU A 65 9.94 -2.80 -4.17
C LEU A 65 10.96 -1.78 -4.72
N PHE A 66 11.21 -0.71 -3.96
CA PHE A 66 12.00 0.43 -4.46
C PHE A 66 13.47 0.10 -4.77
N PRO A 67 14.18 -0.71 -3.96
CA PRO A 67 15.51 -1.19 -4.32
C PRO A 67 15.53 -1.95 -5.65
N GLU A 68 14.53 -2.80 -5.90
CA GLU A 68 14.40 -3.54 -7.14
C GLU A 68 14.12 -2.61 -8.32
N MET A 69 13.17 -1.67 -8.19
CA MET A 69 12.87 -0.67 -9.23
C MET A 69 14.04 0.29 -9.50
N ALA A 70 14.90 0.55 -8.51
CA ALA A 70 16.05 1.45 -8.63
C ALA A 70 17.26 0.81 -9.32
N LYS A 71 17.23 -0.49 -9.64
CA LYS A 71 18.31 -1.17 -10.36
C LYS A 71 18.60 -0.47 -11.68
N SER A 72 19.89 -0.26 -11.95
CA SER A 72 20.34 0.48 -13.15
C SER A 72 19.86 -0.11 -14.47
N GLU A 73 19.55 -1.41 -14.51
CA GLU A 73 19.02 -2.08 -15.71
C GLU A 73 17.60 -1.63 -16.07
N TYR A 74 16.83 -1.10 -15.10
CA TYR A 74 15.48 -0.58 -15.31
C TYR A 74 15.44 0.93 -15.53
N ARG A 75 16.59 1.62 -15.54
CA ARG A 75 16.62 3.07 -15.71
C ARG A 75 15.91 3.53 -16.99
N ASN A 76 16.09 2.81 -18.09
CA ASN A 76 15.41 3.19 -19.35
C ASN A 76 13.88 3.05 -19.24
N LEU A 77 13.36 2.07 -18.48
CA LEU A 77 11.91 1.94 -18.26
C LEU A 77 11.35 3.17 -17.56
N TRP A 78 12.05 3.67 -16.54
CA TRP A 78 11.69 4.90 -15.85
C TRP A 78 11.67 6.11 -16.78
N ILE A 79 12.71 6.26 -17.60
CA ILE A 79 12.80 7.37 -18.56
C ILE A 79 11.70 7.28 -19.61
N ASP A 80 11.43 6.10 -20.13
CA ASP A 80 10.38 5.86 -21.12
C ASP A 80 8.99 6.14 -20.54
N ALA A 81 8.73 5.77 -19.27
CA ALA A 81 7.49 6.06 -18.56
C ALA A 81 7.32 7.55 -18.22
N ALA A 82 8.40 8.23 -17.80
CA ALA A 82 8.31 9.63 -17.35
C ALA A 82 8.31 10.64 -18.51
N THR A 83 9.01 10.34 -19.62
CA THR A 83 9.17 11.26 -20.76
C THR A 83 7.83 11.77 -21.32
N PRO A 84 6.78 10.94 -21.52
CA PRO A 84 5.47 11.41 -21.98
C PRO A 84 4.80 12.43 -21.04
N LEU A 85 5.09 12.38 -19.74
CA LEU A 85 4.44 13.19 -18.72
C LEU A 85 5.18 14.51 -18.46
N VAL A 86 6.52 14.47 -18.42
CA VAL A 86 7.34 15.64 -18.04
C VAL A 86 8.28 16.15 -19.14
N GLY A 87 8.38 15.44 -20.26
CA GLY A 87 9.29 15.72 -21.37
C GLY A 87 10.71 15.20 -21.15
N GLU A 88 11.44 14.97 -22.25
CA GLU A 88 12.79 14.37 -22.28
C GLU A 88 13.78 15.11 -21.37
N ASP A 89 13.77 16.45 -21.37
CA ASP A 89 14.66 17.29 -20.55
C ASP A 89 14.45 17.12 -19.03
N ASN A 90 13.30 16.59 -18.58
CA ASN A 90 12.95 16.45 -17.16
C ASN A 90 12.81 14.98 -16.70
N ALA A 91 12.84 14.01 -17.60
CA ALA A 91 12.55 12.61 -17.26
C ALA A 91 13.54 12.03 -16.24
N GLU A 92 14.83 12.32 -16.41
CA GLU A 92 15.90 11.87 -15.49
C GLU A 92 15.70 12.44 -14.07
N SER A 93 15.46 13.75 -13.96
CA SER A 93 15.30 14.41 -12.66
C SER A 93 13.99 14.05 -11.98
N ALA A 94 12.92 13.83 -12.75
CA ALA A 94 11.65 13.31 -12.21
C ALA A 94 11.83 11.89 -11.69
N THR A 95 12.56 11.02 -12.39
CA THR A 95 12.88 9.67 -11.93
C THR A 95 13.66 9.70 -10.61
N ASP A 96 14.70 10.53 -10.52
CA ASP A 96 15.49 10.66 -9.29
C ASP A 96 14.66 11.18 -8.11
N MET A 97 13.76 12.12 -8.38
CA MET A 97 12.83 12.64 -7.37
C MET A 97 11.90 11.53 -6.87
N LEU A 98 11.26 10.80 -7.78
CA LEU A 98 10.31 9.72 -7.48
C LEU A 98 10.94 8.61 -6.63
N LEU A 99 12.11 8.11 -7.03
CA LEU A 99 12.85 7.13 -6.23
C LEU A 99 13.28 7.72 -4.87
N GLY A 100 13.78 8.95 -4.86
CA GLY A 100 14.21 9.63 -3.64
C GLY A 100 13.09 9.86 -2.62
N MET A 101 11.83 10.01 -3.08
CA MET A 101 10.66 10.19 -2.22
C MET A 101 10.27 8.92 -1.45
N CYS A 102 10.75 7.74 -1.83
CA CYS A 102 10.36 6.46 -1.22
C CYS A 102 11.54 5.67 -0.62
N MET A 103 12.77 6.15 -0.84
CA MET A 103 14.00 5.50 -0.39
C MET A 103 14.67 6.24 0.76
N ALA A 104 13.90 6.97 1.58
CA ALA A 104 14.44 7.65 2.75
C ALA A 104 14.82 6.65 3.85
N GLU A 105 15.90 6.93 4.58
CA GLU A 105 16.27 6.15 5.77
C GLU A 105 15.48 6.54 7.04
N PRO A 106 15.29 7.83 7.39
CA PRO A 106 14.64 8.18 8.65
C PRO A 106 13.14 7.87 8.62
N TYR A 107 12.62 7.45 9.76
CA TYR A 107 11.19 7.32 10.07
C TYR A 107 10.96 7.68 11.54
N GLY A 108 9.70 7.66 11.98
CA GLY A 108 9.32 7.95 13.36
C GLY A 108 9.72 9.38 13.78
N GLU A 109 10.17 9.52 15.03
CA GLU A 109 10.55 10.81 15.61
C GLU A 109 11.64 11.52 14.80
N GLU A 110 12.63 10.79 14.29
CA GLU A 110 13.72 11.37 13.49
C GLU A 110 13.20 12.00 12.19
N ALA A 111 12.29 11.32 11.50
CA ALA A 111 11.66 11.86 10.29
C ALA A 111 10.78 13.09 10.59
N VAL A 112 9.99 13.03 11.67
CA VAL A 112 9.15 14.15 12.10
C VAL A 112 9.99 15.40 12.35
N GLU A 113 11.09 15.28 13.10
CA GLU A 113 12.00 16.40 13.36
C GLU A 113 12.65 16.94 12.09
N LYS A 114 13.15 16.03 11.23
CA LYS A 114 13.79 16.38 9.96
C LYS A 114 12.86 17.16 9.04
N TYR A 115 11.64 16.65 8.81
CA TYR A 115 10.71 17.23 7.84
C TYR A 115 9.98 18.46 8.40
N ALA A 116 9.88 18.61 9.72
CA ALA A 116 9.48 19.89 10.31
C ALA A 116 10.54 20.99 10.07
N ALA A 117 11.82 20.64 10.04
CA ALA A 117 12.91 21.59 9.80
C ALA A 117 13.09 21.93 8.31
N ASP A 118 12.84 20.98 7.42
CA ASP A 118 12.91 21.15 5.96
C ASP A 118 11.76 20.42 5.24
N PRO A 119 10.56 21.03 5.16
CA PRO A 119 9.37 20.37 4.58
C PRO A 119 9.54 19.98 3.10
N ASP A 120 10.37 20.71 2.36
CA ASP A 120 10.63 20.42 0.94
C ASP A 120 11.47 19.13 0.75
N SER A 121 12.03 18.58 1.83
CA SER A 121 12.81 17.33 1.85
C SER A 121 12.00 16.09 2.22
N THR A 122 10.67 16.23 2.42
CA THR A 122 9.78 15.14 2.84
C THR A 122 9.89 13.93 1.92
N ALA A 123 10.11 12.77 2.52
CA ALA A 123 10.17 11.48 1.85
C ALA A 123 9.72 10.39 2.82
N PHE A 124 9.43 9.21 2.29
CA PHE A 124 9.04 8.04 3.05
C PHE A 124 10.16 7.00 3.05
N ASN A 125 10.27 6.30 4.18
CA ASN A 125 11.00 5.06 4.27
C ASN A 125 10.06 3.93 3.83
N CYS A 126 10.32 3.35 2.65
CA CYS A 126 9.53 2.23 2.13
C CYS A 126 10.23 0.87 2.23
N TYR A 127 11.25 0.77 3.10
CA TYR A 127 11.99 -0.45 3.39
C TYR A 127 11.27 -1.33 4.41
N PHE A 128 11.71 -2.57 4.53
CA PHE A 128 11.34 -3.45 5.63
C PHE A 128 12.14 -3.06 6.89
N LEU A 129 11.48 -3.18 8.03
CA LEU A 129 12.03 -3.00 9.38
C LEU A 129 12.19 -4.35 10.09
N GLY A 130 12.78 -4.33 11.29
CA GLY A 130 12.83 -5.50 12.17
C GLY A 130 13.84 -6.59 11.74
N GLY A 131 14.77 -6.28 10.83
CA GLY A 131 15.76 -7.23 10.33
C GLY A 131 15.21 -8.23 9.30
N VAL A 132 14.02 -7.96 8.76
CA VAL A 132 13.42 -8.74 7.68
C VAL A 132 13.97 -8.28 6.33
N GLU A 133 14.44 -9.23 5.53
CA GLU A 133 14.84 -9.05 4.13
C GLU A 133 13.72 -9.49 3.17
N LYS A 134 12.94 -10.51 3.56
CA LYS A 134 11.86 -11.05 2.74
C LYS A 134 10.64 -11.38 3.57
N PHE A 135 9.47 -11.16 3.00
CA PHE A 135 8.23 -11.70 3.52
C PHE A 135 7.79 -12.91 2.68
N VAL A 136 7.35 -13.98 3.34
CA VAL A 136 6.64 -15.09 2.69
C VAL A 136 5.18 -15.01 3.11
N MET A 137 4.31 -14.79 2.14
CA MET A 137 2.86 -14.80 2.30
C MET A 137 2.35 -16.21 1.97
N ASN A 138 1.63 -16.84 2.89
CA ASN A 138 1.11 -18.19 2.71
C ASN A 138 -0.25 -18.34 3.40
N GLY A 139 -1.30 -17.88 2.70
CA GLY A 139 -2.62 -17.75 3.30
C GLY A 139 -2.55 -16.84 4.51
N ASP A 140 -3.15 -17.27 5.62
CA ASP A 140 -3.20 -16.49 6.86
C ASP A 140 -1.86 -16.43 7.62
N THR A 141 -0.79 -17.04 7.09
CA THR A 141 0.54 -17.03 7.72
C THR A 141 1.48 -16.08 7.00
N ILE A 142 2.11 -15.18 7.76
CA ILE A 142 3.19 -14.31 7.29
C ILE A 142 4.48 -14.75 7.98
N THR A 143 5.54 -14.90 7.19
CA THR A 143 6.88 -15.22 7.68
C THR A 143 7.87 -14.14 7.24
N GLY A 144 8.63 -13.59 8.19
CA GLY A 144 9.78 -12.73 7.89
C GLY A 144 11.07 -13.55 7.86
N LEU A 145 11.88 -13.38 6.81
CA LEU A 145 13.18 -14.01 6.66
C LEU A 145 14.29 -12.95 6.68
N ASP A 146 15.41 -13.23 7.33
CA ASP A 146 16.60 -12.38 7.29
C ASP A 146 17.38 -12.55 5.97
N ALA A 147 18.46 -11.78 5.80
CA ALA A 147 19.32 -11.84 4.62
C ALA A 147 20.04 -13.20 4.43
N GLN A 148 20.04 -14.09 5.42
CA GLN A 148 20.54 -15.46 5.32
C GLN A 148 19.41 -16.48 5.06
N GLY A 149 18.17 -16.02 4.90
CA GLY A 149 16.99 -16.85 4.76
C GLY A 149 16.59 -17.57 6.04
N GLN A 150 17.04 -17.11 7.21
CA GLN A 150 16.58 -17.63 8.50
C GLN A 150 15.31 -16.89 8.92
N GLU A 151 14.43 -17.62 9.60
CA GLU A 151 13.18 -17.07 10.12
C GLU A 151 13.47 -16.03 11.22
N VAL A 152 12.99 -14.81 11.01
CA VAL A 152 12.91 -13.74 12.02
C VAL A 152 11.63 -13.94 12.85
N PHE A 153 10.52 -14.21 12.17
CA PHE A 153 9.23 -14.56 12.78
C PHE A 153 8.38 -15.36 11.80
N ALA A 154 7.40 -16.10 12.32
CA ALA A 154 6.33 -16.71 11.54
C ALA A 154 5.07 -16.77 12.40
N HIS A 155 4.01 -16.09 11.96
CA HIS A 155 2.77 -15.96 12.70
C HIS A 155 1.55 -16.20 11.83
N THR A 156 0.47 -16.71 12.44
CA THR A 156 -0.86 -16.78 11.81
C THR A 156 -1.68 -15.57 12.22
N TYR A 157 -2.38 -14.97 11.27
CA TYR A 157 -3.10 -13.72 11.46
C TYR A 157 -4.59 -13.87 11.20
N GLN A 158 -5.38 -13.17 12.00
CA GLN A 158 -6.82 -13.02 11.82
C GLN A 158 -7.17 -11.58 11.43
N LYS A 159 -8.12 -11.43 10.51
CA LYS A 159 -8.65 -10.11 10.12
C LYS A 159 -9.33 -9.41 11.29
N LEU A 160 -9.10 -8.10 11.41
CA LEU A 160 -9.78 -7.20 12.33
C LEU A 160 -10.77 -6.29 11.59
N ASP A 161 -11.85 -5.93 12.28
CA ASP A 161 -12.78 -4.88 11.85
C ASP A 161 -12.37 -3.56 12.52
N VAL A 162 -11.56 -2.77 11.80
CA VAL A 162 -11.02 -1.48 12.27
C VAL A 162 -11.45 -0.39 11.31
N ASP A 163 -12.28 0.54 11.80
CA ASP A 163 -12.64 1.74 11.07
C ASP A 163 -11.41 2.65 10.95
N ASN A 164 -11.07 3.05 9.73
CA ASN A 164 -9.87 3.84 9.45
C ASN A 164 -10.04 4.68 8.19
N GLU A 165 -9.35 5.82 8.13
CA GLU A 165 -9.42 6.74 6.98
C GLU A 165 -8.56 6.29 5.79
N ASN A 166 -7.64 5.34 5.99
CA ASN A 166 -6.66 4.89 5.00
C ASN A 166 -7.18 3.76 4.10
N SER A 167 -8.39 3.25 4.36
CA SER A 167 -8.95 2.06 3.70
C SER A 167 -8.06 0.81 3.83
N PHE A 168 -7.26 0.74 4.89
CA PHE A 168 -6.42 -0.42 5.17
C PHE A 168 -7.21 -1.59 5.74
N LEU A 169 -6.72 -2.78 5.42
CA LEU A 169 -7.19 -4.05 5.94
C LEU A 169 -6.27 -4.46 7.09
N PHE A 170 -6.84 -4.56 8.29
CA PHE A 170 -6.08 -4.83 9.51
C PHE A 170 -6.11 -6.31 9.88
N TYR A 171 -4.98 -6.78 10.38
CA TYR A 171 -4.75 -8.16 10.77
C TYR A 171 -4.00 -8.19 12.10
N GLN A 172 -4.31 -9.17 12.95
CA GLN A 172 -3.67 -9.39 14.24
C GLN A 172 -3.16 -10.81 14.32
N SER A 173 -1.93 -10.98 14.81
CA SER A 173 -1.36 -12.28 15.10
C SER A 173 -2.17 -13.01 16.16
N GLU A 174 -2.46 -14.29 15.92
CA GLU A 174 -3.04 -15.21 16.91
C GLU A 174 -1.98 -15.72 17.91
N ASP A 175 -0.69 -15.50 17.61
CA ASP A 175 0.42 -15.97 18.42
C ASP A 175 0.75 -15.00 19.56
N ALA A 176 1.06 -15.55 20.73
CA ALA A 176 1.53 -14.77 21.87
C ALA A 176 2.93 -14.20 21.62
N ASP A 177 3.20 -13.02 22.18
CA ASP A 177 4.52 -12.37 22.18
C ASP A 177 5.08 -12.07 20.76
N SER A 178 4.21 -11.72 19.81
CA SER A 178 4.55 -11.42 18.41
C SER A 178 5.33 -10.11 18.19
N GLY A 179 5.51 -9.28 19.24
CA GLY A 179 6.34 -8.08 19.22
C GLY A 179 5.97 -7.10 18.09
N GLU A 180 6.97 -6.57 17.39
CA GLU A 180 6.80 -5.66 16.24
C GLU A 180 5.89 -6.21 15.13
N PHE A 181 5.73 -7.53 15.05
CA PHE A 181 4.90 -8.20 14.04
C PHE A 181 3.51 -8.57 14.56
N THR A 182 3.04 -7.95 15.64
CA THR A 182 1.73 -8.25 16.23
C THR A 182 0.57 -7.85 15.33
N TYR A 183 0.63 -6.68 14.71
CA TYR A 183 -0.39 -6.19 13.80
C TYR A 183 0.19 -5.91 12.42
N PHE A 184 -0.61 -6.19 11.38
CA PHE A 184 -0.36 -5.76 10.02
C PHE A 184 -1.55 -4.93 9.52
N ALA A 185 -1.27 -3.91 8.72
CA ALA A 185 -2.25 -3.13 7.99
C ALA A 185 -1.84 -3.09 6.52
N PHE A 186 -2.67 -3.66 5.64
CA PHE A 186 -2.42 -3.74 4.21
C PHE A 186 -3.25 -2.71 3.45
N ALA A 187 -2.64 -2.03 2.48
CA ALA A 187 -3.40 -1.52 1.35
C ALA A 187 -3.98 -2.71 0.57
N PRO A 188 -5.17 -2.60 -0.04
CA PRO A 188 -5.78 -3.70 -0.79
C PRO A 188 -5.12 -3.92 -2.18
N ASP A 189 -3.80 -3.74 -2.25
CA ASP A 189 -2.96 -3.90 -3.43
C ASP A 189 -2.54 -5.36 -3.62
N THR A 190 -2.42 -5.80 -4.88
CA THR A 190 -2.03 -7.17 -5.20
C THR A 190 -1.11 -7.21 -6.42
N MET A 191 -0.37 -8.31 -6.57
CA MET A 191 0.42 -8.54 -7.77
C MET A 191 -0.42 -8.59 -9.06
N GLU A 192 -1.71 -8.93 -8.97
CA GLU A 192 -2.61 -8.99 -10.13
C GLU A 192 -3.12 -7.60 -10.54
N THR A 193 -3.39 -6.73 -9.58
CA THR A 193 -4.07 -5.45 -9.82
C THR A 193 -3.12 -4.27 -9.91
N THR A 194 -2.10 -4.24 -9.04
CA THR A 194 -1.19 -3.09 -8.85
C THR A 194 0.28 -3.49 -8.85
N TYR A 195 0.59 -4.77 -9.07
CA TYR A 195 1.94 -5.31 -9.27
C TYR A 195 2.86 -5.23 -8.04
N HIS A 196 2.34 -4.87 -6.88
CA HIS A 196 3.08 -4.78 -5.63
C HIS A 196 2.12 -4.99 -4.43
N LEU A 197 2.68 -5.05 -3.23
CA LEU A 197 1.95 -4.94 -1.96
C LEU A 197 2.43 -3.70 -1.22
N GLU A 198 1.52 -3.04 -0.51
CA GLU A 198 1.86 -2.00 0.46
C GLU A 198 1.30 -2.36 1.82
N PHE A 199 2.13 -2.22 2.86
CA PHE A 199 1.71 -2.56 4.20
C PHE A 199 2.54 -1.89 5.29
N ARG A 200 1.97 -1.92 6.49
CA ARG A 200 2.57 -1.46 7.74
C ARG A 200 2.44 -2.56 8.77
N TYR A 201 3.37 -2.60 9.73
CA TYR A 201 3.30 -3.51 10.87
C TYR A 201 3.90 -2.88 12.12
N ALA A 202 3.36 -3.24 13.27
CA ALA A 202 3.75 -2.71 14.57
C ALA A 202 3.25 -3.60 15.72
N GLU A 203 3.81 -3.37 16.91
CA GLU A 203 3.33 -3.98 18.16
C GLU A 203 2.00 -3.38 18.62
N ASP A 204 1.82 -2.06 18.45
CA ASP A 204 0.60 -1.35 18.84
C ASP A 204 -0.23 -0.97 17.61
N LEU A 205 -1.53 -1.27 17.64
CA LEU A 205 -2.45 -1.00 16.53
C LEU A 205 -2.53 0.50 16.17
N ASP A 206 -2.43 1.38 17.18
CA ASP A 206 -2.51 2.83 16.99
C ASP A 206 -1.35 3.40 16.16
N ASP A 207 -0.19 2.74 16.19
CA ASP A 207 0.99 3.12 15.41
C ASP A 207 0.82 2.91 13.89
N LEU A 208 -0.21 2.15 13.48
CA LEU A 208 -0.49 1.86 12.07
C LEU A 208 -1.44 2.87 11.40
N GLN A 209 -2.06 3.76 12.18
CA GLN A 209 -3.12 4.63 11.66
C GLN A 209 -2.59 5.96 11.10
N SER A 210 -1.50 6.49 11.64
CA SER A 210 -0.95 7.78 11.23
C SER A 210 0.22 7.62 10.26
N TRP A 211 0.22 8.43 9.21
CA TRP A 211 1.33 8.54 8.26
C TRP A 211 2.43 9.48 8.72
N TYR A 212 2.12 10.43 9.61
CA TYR A 212 2.96 11.60 9.88
C TYR A 212 3.30 11.79 11.36
N GLU A 213 2.75 10.95 12.23
CA GLU A 213 2.92 11.02 13.69
C GLU A 213 3.15 9.61 14.25
N GLY A 214 3.71 9.53 15.46
CA GLY A 214 3.95 8.26 16.14
C GLY A 214 5.28 7.59 15.78
N ASN A 215 5.48 6.37 16.28
CA ASN A 215 6.76 5.66 16.17
C ASN A 215 7.11 5.27 14.73
N TYR A 216 6.10 5.20 13.85
CA TYR A 216 6.22 4.79 12.45
C TYR A 216 5.81 5.90 11.47
N ALA A 217 5.88 7.16 11.91
CA ALA A 217 5.70 8.31 11.03
C ALA A 217 6.65 8.21 9.82
N TYR A 218 6.18 8.55 8.63
CA TYR A 218 6.94 8.54 7.38
C TYR A 218 7.51 7.16 6.98
N TRP A 219 6.94 6.06 7.47
CA TRP A 219 7.30 4.70 7.05
C TRP A 219 6.10 3.97 6.46
N ASN A 220 6.28 3.24 5.35
CA ASN A 220 5.28 2.32 4.78
C ASN A 220 5.98 1.33 3.85
N ALA A 221 5.99 0.05 4.20
CA ALA A 221 6.68 -0.95 3.40
C ALA A 221 6.00 -1.14 2.04
N ALA A 222 6.80 -1.21 0.98
CA ALA A 222 6.35 -1.58 -0.35
C ALA A 222 7.12 -2.80 -0.82
N ALA A 223 6.42 -3.79 -1.37
CA ALA A 223 6.99 -5.09 -1.69
C ALA A 223 6.57 -5.59 -3.07
N ILE A 224 7.47 -6.31 -3.74
CA ILE A 224 7.21 -6.98 -5.03
C ILE A 224 7.52 -8.46 -4.90
N ALA A 225 6.78 -9.31 -5.62
CA ALA A 225 7.04 -10.75 -5.63
C ALA A 225 8.48 -11.03 -6.09
N GLU A 226 9.24 -11.83 -5.36
CA GLU A 226 10.66 -12.14 -5.64
C GLU A 226 10.89 -12.72 -7.03
N ASP A 227 9.90 -13.45 -7.57
CA ASP A 227 9.94 -14.05 -8.89
C ASP A 227 9.28 -13.20 -9.98
N TYR A 228 9.18 -11.88 -9.77
CA TYR A 228 8.64 -10.94 -10.75
C TYR A 228 9.33 -11.09 -12.11
N ASP A 229 8.56 -10.89 -13.18
CA ASP A 229 9.10 -10.86 -14.54
C ASP A 229 9.32 -9.42 -15.05
N GLN A 230 9.90 -9.31 -16.24
CA GLN A 230 10.17 -8.02 -16.87
C GLN A 230 8.90 -7.19 -17.09
N ALA A 231 7.77 -7.83 -17.41
CA ALA A 231 6.52 -7.13 -17.66
C ALA A 231 5.93 -6.59 -16.35
N THR A 232 6.01 -7.36 -15.25
CA THR A 232 5.66 -6.87 -13.92
C THR A 232 6.48 -5.63 -13.55
N MET A 233 7.79 -5.66 -13.78
CA MET A 233 8.66 -4.51 -13.49
C MET A 233 8.35 -3.29 -14.37
N GLU A 234 8.07 -3.48 -15.66
CA GLU A 234 7.64 -2.41 -16.55
C GLU A 234 6.31 -1.79 -16.08
N ASN A 235 5.33 -2.63 -15.75
CA ASN A 235 4.01 -2.18 -15.33
C ASN A 235 4.02 -1.45 -13.99
N VAL A 236 4.80 -1.92 -13.00
CA VAL A 236 4.87 -1.25 -11.69
C VAL A 236 5.57 0.10 -11.79
N ILE A 237 6.59 0.22 -12.64
CA ILE A 237 7.24 1.51 -12.94
C ILE A 237 6.27 2.45 -13.64
N GLU A 238 5.58 1.99 -14.68
CA GLU A 238 4.60 2.81 -15.43
C GLU A 238 3.46 3.29 -14.53
N LEU A 239 2.92 2.40 -13.68
CA LEU A 239 1.88 2.72 -12.72
C LEU A 239 2.36 3.81 -11.76
N PHE A 240 3.49 3.58 -11.08
CA PHE A 240 4.02 4.52 -10.09
C PHE A 240 4.34 5.89 -10.70
N VAL A 241 4.95 5.91 -11.89
CA VAL A 241 5.26 7.15 -12.61
C VAL A 241 3.98 7.90 -12.99
N THR A 242 2.98 7.17 -13.48
CA THR A 242 1.70 7.76 -13.90
C THR A 242 0.96 8.36 -12.70
N GLU A 243 0.85 7.64 -11.60
CA GLU A 243 0.15 8.10 -10.39
C GLU A 243 0.79 9.35 -9.78
N ASN A 244 2.13 9.49 -9.88
CA ASN A 244 2.84 10.59 -9.23
C ASN A 244 3.17 11.78 -10.15
N LEU A 245 3.22 11.60 -11.47
CA LEU A 245 3.54 12.68 -12.42
C LEU A 245 2.37 13.13 -13.29
N SER A 246 1.29 12.35 -13.38
CA SER A 246 0.09 12.83 -14.07
C SER A 246 -0.50 14.02 -13.30
N GLU A 247 -0.97 15.02 -14.02
CA GLU A 247 -1.74 16.09 -13.37
C GLU A 247 -3.01 15.44 -12.79
N ALA A 248 -3.19 15.50 -11.47
CA ALA A 248 -4.47 15.17 -10.87
C ALA A 248 -5.52 16.12 -11.48
N GLU A 249 -6.41 15.57 -12.32
CA GLU A 249 -7.51 16.33 -12.95
C GLU A 249 -8.49 16.92 -11.91
#